data_AF-A0A1Z9F1Q4-F1
#
_entry.id   AF-A0A1Z9F1Q4-F1
#
_cell.length_a   1.000
_cell.length_b   1.000
_cell.length_c   1.000
_cell.angle_alpha   90.00
_cell.angle_beta   90.00
_cell.angle_gamma   90.00
#
_symmetry.space_group_name_H-M   'P 1'
#
loop_
_entity.id
_entity.type
_entity.pdbx_description
1 polymer ?
#
loop_
_entity_poly.entity_id
_entity_poly.type
_entity_poly.pdbx_seq_one_letter_code
_entity_poly.pdbx_strand_id
1 'polypeptide(L)'
;MNRTQRFLTNQLILEGPDLSGKTSFYNRIHKLSGYRWNIQDRSALSMLIYARLYNRDTFVEVERLNAEIKNLNNRYIILMPPWDEVERRYKERGDEIQTIASLKKVYRLFDEAAEEFKIYPNVMVIRDKDTLSYVDPVIKELTGIEIATPKHVAEYVNMFAAASDDLEANGISVTMYDDGNFKKADMSVFEYEPEKKYYNLIKNNLLTKIRNELRGINEYSRVEGVDSRRFIYTDNSCISLMHFTFRKQILDCNFVLRSSNTKDTLKYDLQFLYILSKMVKETLQINPIACRLRVNFGSAHIII
;
A
#
# COMPACT_ATOMS: atom_id res chain seq x y z
N MET A 1 -15.08 5.67 -9.27
CA MET A 1 -13.97 6.23 -8.46
C MET A 1 -14.18 7.72 -8.37
N ASN A 2 -14.20 8.31 -7.17
CA ASN A 2 -14.26 9.76 -7.06
C ASN A 2 -12.95 10.31 -7.66
N ARG A 3 -13.01 11.37 -8.50
CA ARG A 3 -11.88 11.86 -9.31
C ARG A 3 -10.67 12.36 -8.50
N THR A 4 -10.76 12.30 -7.17
CA THR A 4 -9.74 12.74 -6.22
C THR A 4 -8.97 11.61 -5.56
N GLN A 5 -9.49 10.37 -5.58
CA GLN A 5 -8.85 9.24 -4.93
C GLN A 5 -7.70 8.69 -5.77
N ARG A 6 -6.50 8.61 -5.17
CA ARG A 6 -5.27 8.16 -5.82
C ARG A 6 -4.59 7.02 -5.07
N PHE A 7 -4.67 6.93 -3.75
CA PHE A 7 -3.98 5.89 -2.99
C PHE A 7 -4.97 5.01 -2.24
N LEU A 8 -5.70 4.19 -2.99
CA LEU A 8 -6.85 3.46 -2.48
C LEU A 8 -6.48 2.42 -1.42
N THR A 9 -7.33 2.32 -0.39
CA THR A 9 -7.30 1.17 0.52
C THR A 9 -7.85 -0.04 -0.24
N ASN A 10 -6.98 -1.03 -0.47
CA ASN A 10 -7.34 -2.29 -1.12
C ASN A 10 -8.08 -3.22 -0.17
N GLN A 11 -7.55 -3.39 1.03
CA GLN A 11 -8.16 -4.16 2.12
C GLN A 11 -8.10 -3.35 3.40
N LEU A 12 -9.24 -3.26 4.09
CA LEU A 12 -9.30 -2.80 5.47
C LEU A 12 -9.44 -4.03 6.37
N ILE A 13 -8.40 -4.36 7.12
CA ILE A 13 -8.31 -5.60 7.90
C ILE A 13 -8.63 -5.27 9.35
N LEU A 14 -9.69 -5.89 9.88
CA LEU A 14 -10.07 -5.78 11.28
C LEU A 14 -9.53 -6.99 12.04
N GLU A 15 -8.72 -6.71 13.05
CA GLU A 15 -8.08 -7.70 13.91
C GLU A 15 -8.42 -7.43 15.38
N GLY A 16 -8.17 -8.43 16.23
CA GLY A 16 -8.34 -8.34 17.68
C GLY A 16 -8.92 -9.63 18.27
N PRO A 17 -8.86 -9.81 19.59
CA PRO A 17 -9.38 -10.99 20.26
C PRO A 17 -10.90 -11.11 20.10
N ASP A 18 -11.44 -12.27 20.44
CA ASP A 18 -12.90 -12.43 20.51
C ASP A 18 -13.50 -11.47 21.53
N LEU A 19 -14.76 -11.07 21.29
CA LEU A 19 -15.48 -10.07 22.06
C LEU A 19 -14.87 -8.65 22.05
N SER A 20 -13.87 -8.37 21.19
CA SER A 20 -13.29 -7.02 21.07
C SER A 20 -14.22 -5.97 20.42
N GLY A 21 -15.31 -6.40 19.78
CA GLY A 21 -16.29 -5.50 19.14
C GLY A 21 -16.18 -5.40 17.62
N LYS A 22 -15.36 -6.25 16.98
CA LYS A 22 -15.13 -6.27 15.51
C LYS A 22 -16.40 -6.18 14.68
N THR A 23 -17.38 -7.06 14.92
CA THR A 23 -18.63 -7.10 14.12
C THR A 23 -19.42 -5.80 14.22
N SER A 24 -19.53 -5.20 15.41
CA SER A 24 -20.22 -3.92 15.59
C SER A 24 -19.48 -2.79 14.89
N PHE A 25 -18.15 -2.77 14.99
CA PHE A 25 -17.28 -1.79 14.34
C PHE A 25 -17.33 -1.90 12.81
N TYR A 26 -17.21 -3.11 12.26
CA TYR A 26 -17.41 -3.46 10.85
C TYR A 26 -18.73 -2.91 10.31
N ASN A 27 -19.85 -3.25 10.97
CA ASN A 27 -21.18 -2.84 10.55
C ASN A 27 -21.33 -1.33 10.56
N ARG A 28 -20.74 -0.66 11.56
CA ARG A 28 -20.79 0.80 11.67
C ARG A 28 -19.97 1.48 10.58
N ILE A 29 -18.77 0.98 10.24
CA ILE A 29 -18.00 1.49 9.10
C ILE A 29 -18.79 1.36 7.82
N HIS A 30 -19.36 0.19 7.52
CA HIS A 30 -20.14 -0.01 6.29
C HIS A 30 -21.35 0.92 6.23
N LYS A 31 -22.08 1.07 7.33
CA LYS A 31 -23.24 1.95 7.43
C LYS A 31 -22.88 3.42 7.16
N LEU A 32 -21.78 3.91 7.73
CA LEU A 32 -21.39 5.32 7.60
C LEU A 32 -20.66 5.62 6.28
N SER A 33 -19.91 4.65 5.74
CA SER A 33 -19.12 4.83 4.51
C SER A 33 -19.86 4.45 3.23
N GLY A 34 -21.02 3.79 3.33
CA GLY A 34 -21.77 3.30 2.17
C GLY A 34 -21.05 2.17 1.44
N TYR A 35 -20.46 1.22 2.19
CA TYR A 35 -19.69 0.09 1.64
C TYR A 35 -18.49 0.48 0.77
N ARG A 36 -17.81 1.57 1.12
CA ARG A 36 -16.65 2.09 0.36
C ARG A 36 -15.46 1.15 0.32
N TRP A 37 -15.22 0.39 1.39
CA TRP A 37 -14.04 -0.47 1.54
C TRP A 37 -14.41 -1.94 1.60
N ASN A 38 -13.50 -2.77 1.07
CA ASN A 38 -13.52 -4.20 1.30
C ASN A 38 -12.93 -4.48 2.68
N ILE A 39 -13.77 -4.81 3.65
CA ILE A 39 -13.35 -5.05 5.03
C ILE A 39 -13.21 -6.55 5.26
N GLN A 40 -12.06 -6.99 5.77
CA GLN A 40 -11.80 -8.37 6.17
C GLN A 40 -11.89 -8.49 7.70
N ASP A 41 -12.76 -9.36 8.20
CA ASP A 41 -12.83 -9.71 9.62
C ASP A 41 -11.90 -10.90 9.88
N ARG A 42 -10.72 -10.62 10.45
CA ARG A 42 -9.56 -11.52 10.60
C ARG A 42 -8.81 -11.81 9.29
N SER A 43 -7.48 -11.77 9.34
CA SER A 43 -6.57 -12.17 8.25
C SER A 43 -5.33 -12.90 8.79
N ALA A 44 -4.13 -12.68 8.22
CA ALA A 44 -2.91 -13.39 8.57
C ALA A 44 -2.49 -13.21 10.03
N LEU A 45 -2.77 -12.05 10.66
CA LEU A 45 -2.42 -11.82 12.07
C LEU A 45 -3.20 -12.77 12.99
N SER A 46 -4.52 -12.87 12.81
CA SER A 46 -5.32 -13.86 13.52
C SER A 46 -4.80 -15.29 13.34
N MET A 47 -4.44 -15.67 12.10
CA MET A 47 -3.92 -17.01 11.81
C MET A 47 -2.60 -17.27 12.54
N LEU A 48 -1.69 -16.30 12.54
CA LEU A 48 -0.42 -16.36 13.27
C LEU A 48 -0.65 -16.51 14.79
N ILE A 49 -1.56 -15.74 15.37
CA ILE A 49 -1.86 -15.79 16.80
C ILE A 49 -2.40 -17.17 17.19
N TYR A 50 -3.33 -17.73 16.41
CA TYR A 50 -3.85 -19.07 16.67
C TYR A 50 -2.82 -20.17 16.44
N ALA A 51 -1.94 -20.02 15.43
CA ALA A 51 -0.82 -20.94 15.25
C ALA A 51 0.11 -20.94 16.48
N ARG A 52 0.47 -19.76 17.01
CA ARG A 52 1.26 -19.61 18.25
C ARG A 52 0.54 -20.21 19.45
N LEU A 53 -0.75 -19.92 19.64
CA LEU A 53 -1.55 -20.43 20.77
C LEU A 53 -1.53 -21.96 20.86
N TYR A 54 -1.59 -22.64 19.71
CA TYR A 54 -1.61 -24.10 19.62
C TYR A 54 -0.23 -24.72 19.33
N ASN A 55 0.85 -23.94 19.44
CA ASN A 55 2.23 -24.37 19.20
C ASN A 55 2.41 -25.07 17.84
N ARG A 56 1.82 -24.50 16.79
CA ARG A 56 1.96 -24.95 15.40
C ARG A 56 3.12 -24.22 14.72
N ASP A 57 3.60 -24.75 13.60
CA ASP A 57 4.54 -24.02 12.74
C ASP A 57 3.93 -22.69 12.29
N THR A 58 4.69 -21.61 12.49
CA THR A 58 4.28 -20.24 12.20
C THR A 58 4.90 -19.66 10.94
N PHE A 59 5.85 -20.34 10.30
CA PHE A 59 6.64 -19.77 9.20
C PHE A 59 5.75 -19.19 8.08
N VAL A 60 4.78 -19.98 7.61
CA VAL A 60 3.88 -19.56 6.54
C VAL A 60 3.01 -18.36 6.94
N GLU A 61 2.53 -18.32 8.18
CA GLU A 61 1.66 -17.24 8.64
C GLU A 61 2.44 -15.94 8.90
N VAL A 62 3.71 -16.05 9.32
CA VAL A 62 4.63 -14.90 9.38
C VAL A 62 4.86 -14.32 7.99
N GLU A 63 5.15 -15.15 6.99
CA GLU A 63 5.38 -14.68 5.62
C GLU A 63 4.12 -14.04 5.00
N ARG A 64 2.94 -14.59 5.29
CA ARG A 64 1.67 -13.98 4.87
C ARG A 64 1.44 -12.63 5.54
N LEU A 65 1.63 -12.53 6.85
CA LEU A 65 1.48 -11.27 7.58
C LEU A 65 2.47 -10.22 7.06
N ASN A 66 3.72 -10.61 6.83
CA ASN A 66 4.74 -9.75 6.24
C ASN A 66 4.30 -9.23 4.86
N ALA A 67 3.79 -10.09 3.99
CA ALA A 67 3.30 -9.69 2.67
C ALA A 67 2.09 -8.75 2.76
N GLU A 68 1.16 -9.00 3.68
CA GLU A 68 -0.01 -8.15 3.88
C GLU A 68 0.35 -6.76 4.44
N ILE A 69 1.24 -6.68 5.44
CA ILE A 69 1.68 -5.42 6.05
C ILE A 69 2.53 -4.60 5.07
N LYS A 70 3.41 -5.24 4.29
CA LYS A 70 4.27 -4.57 3.30
C LYS A 70 3.54 -4.07 2.06
N ASN A 71 2.30 -4.51 1.85
CA ASN A 71 1.40 -3.88 0.89
C ASN A 71 0.77 -2.63 1.52
N LEU A 72 1.30 -1.44 1.21
CA LEU A 72 0.77 -0.21 1.77
C LEU A 72 -0.53 0.25 1.11
N ASN A 73 -1.24 -0.59 0.36
CA ASN A 73 -2.68 -0.39 0.11
C ASN A 73 -3.55 -1.13 1.13
N ASN A 74 -2.98 -2.01 1.96
CA ASN A 74 -3.68 -2.67 3.04
C ASN A 74 -3.58 -1.84 4.32
N ARG A 75 -4.66 -1.80 5.10
CA ARG A 75 -4.76 -1.03 6.34
C ARG A 75 -5.26 -1.95 7.45
N TYR A 76 -4.59 -1.97 8.58
CA TYR A 76 -5.00 -2.74 9.75
C TYR A 76 -5.67 -1.84 10.78
N ILE A 77 -6.72 -2.37 11.40
CA ILE A 77 -7.28 -1.84 12.64
C ILE A 77 -7.32 -2.99 13.64
N ILE A 78 -6.52 -2.87 14.69
CA ILE A 78 -6.45 -3.86 15.78
C ILE A 78 -7.28 -3.31 16.95
N LEU A 79 -8.41 -3.94 17.24
CA LEU A 79 -9.29 -3.58 18.35
C LEU A 79 -8.84 -4.30 19.62
N MET A 80 -8.35 -3.52 20.60
CA MET A 80 -7.83 -4.00 21.88
C MET A 80 -8.52 -3.29 23.05
N PRO A 81 -9.84 -3.44 23.24
CA PRO A 81 -10.51 -2.88 24.41
C PRO A 81 -9.87 -3.46 25.68
N PRO A 82 -9.84 -2.71 26.80
CA PRO A 82 -9.31 -3.19 28.07
C PRO A 82 -9.82 -4.59 28.47
N TRP A 83 -8.97 -5.41 29.09
CA TRP A 83 -9.31 -6.79 29.45
C TRP A 83 -10.58 -6.90 30.30
N ASP A 84 -10.80 -5.98 31.23
CA ASP A 84 -11.99 -5.95 32.09
C ASP A 84 -13.28 -5.82 31.27
N GLU A 85 -13.24 -5.08 30.16
CA GLU A 85 -14.36 -4.96 29.23
C GLU A 85 -14.58 -6.24 28.40
N VAL A 86 -13.49 -6.89 27.94
CA VAL A 86 -13.57 -8.19 27.25
C VAL A 86 -14.16 -9.26 28.19
N GLU A 87 -13.68 -9.32 29.43
CA GLU A 87 -14.17 -10.24 30.44
C GLU A 87 -15.64 -9.99 30.81
N ARG A 88 -16.05 -8.72 30.92
CA ARG A 88 -17.45 -8.34 31.12
C ARG A 88 -18.33 -8.87 29.99
N ARG A 89 -17.94 -8.62 28.72
CA ARG A 89 -18.65 -9.12 27.54
C ARG A 89 -18.75 -10.64 27.52
N TYR A 90 -17.70 -11.34 27.97
CA TYR A 90 -17.71 -12.81 28.06
C TYR A 90 -18.71 -13.29 29.09
N LYS A 91 -18.79 -12.65 30.27
CA LYS A 91 -19.77 -13.03 31.31
C LYS A 91 -21.21 -12.79 30.87
N GLU A 92 -21.45 -11.80 30.01
CA GLU A 92 -22.78 -11.47 29.51
C GLU A 92 -23.24 -12.35 28.35
N ARG A 93 -22.34 -12.67 27.40
CA ARG A 93 -22.70 -13.37 26.16
C ARG A 93 -22.20 -14.80 26.07
N GLY A 94 -21.20 -15.16 26.88
CA GLY A 94 -20.39 -16.34 26.67
C GLY A 94 -19.48 -16.24 25.43
N ASP A 95 -18.74 -17.31 25.17
CA ASP A 95 -18.04 -17.58 23.92
C ASP A 95 -18.19 -19.08 23.63
N GLU A 96 -18.49 -19.43 22.38
CA GLU A 96 -18.78 -20.83 22.00
C GLU A 96 -17.52 -21.69 21.94
N ILE A 97 -16.34 -21.09 21.80
CA ILE A 97 -15.08 -21.78 21.53
C ILE A 97 -14.12 -21.62 22.71
N GLN A 98 -14.03 -20.43 23.27
CA GLN A 98 -13.05 -20.07 24.28
C GLN A 98 -13.60 -20.19 25.69
N THR A 99 -12.78 -20.68 26.61
CA THR A 99 -12.97 -20.44 28.05
C THR A 99 -12.43 -19.05 28.40
N ILE A 100 -12.82 -18.48 29.54
CA ILE A 100 -12.23 -17.20 29.99
C ILE A 100 -10.70 -17.25 30.10
N ALA A 101 -10.14 -18.40 30.52
CA ALA A 101 -8.71 -18.58 30.65
C ALA A 101 -8.00 -18.63 29.29
N SER A 102 -8.58 -19.33 28.31
CA SER A 102 -8.02 -19.40 26.96
C SER A 102 -8.21 -18.08 26.19
N LEU A 103 -9.34 -17.39 26.38
CA LEU A 103 -9.57 -16.04 25.87
C LEU A 103 -8.52 -15.05 26.40
N LYS A 104 -8.16 -15.14 27.68
CA LYS A 104 -7.09 -14.30 28.27
C LYS A 104 -5.72 -14.55 27.64
N LYS A 105 -5.42 -15.79 27.25
CA LYS A 105 -4.19 -16.13 26.52
C LYS A 105 -4.21 -15.52 25.11
N VAL A 106 -5.32 -15.68 24.38
CA VAL A 106 -5.50 -15.06 23.05
C VAL A 106 -5.38 -13.54 23.12
N TYR A 107 -6.01 -12.92 24.11
CA TYR A 107 -5.92 -11.48 24.34
C TYR A 107 -4.47 -11.02 24.51
N ARG A 108 -3.67 -11.72 25.32
CA ARG A 108 -2.25 -11.39 25.52
C ARG A 108 -1.43 -11.49 24.23
N LEU A 109 -1.67 -12.52 23.42
CA LEU A 109 -0.99 -12.66 22.13
C LEU A 109 -1.35 -11.53 21.15
N PHE A 110 -2.63 -11.11 21.13
CA PHE A 110 -3.03 -9.92 20.36
C PHE A 110 -2.43 -8.64 20.92
N ASP A 111 -2.29 -8.52 22.25
CA ASP A 111 -1.70 -7.36 22.90
C ASP A 111 -0.21 -7.21 22.55
N GLU A 112 0.54 -8.31 22.62
CA GLU A 112 1.94 -8.40 22.17
C GLU A 112 2.07 -7.99 20.71
N ALA A 113 1.25 -8.56 19.82
CA ALA A 113 1.27 -8.21 18.41
C ALA A 113 0.85 -6.75 18.14
N ALA A 114 -0.12 -6.22 18.87
CA ALA A 114 -0.53 -4.83 18.74
C ALA A 114 0.62 -3.87 19.13
N GLU A 115 1.38 -4.20 20.18
CA GLU A 115 2.56 -3.43 20.57
C GLU A 115 3.70 -3.52 19.55
N GLU A 116 3.89 -4.69 18.94
CA GLU A 116 4.86 -4.92 17.87
C GLU A 116 4.52 -4.12 16.61
N PHE A 117 3.26 -4.16 16.16
CA PHE A 117 2.89 -3.63 14.84
C PHE A 117 2.39 -2.17 14.85
N LYS A 118 2.07 -1.57 16.01
CA LYS A 118 1.55 -0.18 16.09
C LYS A 118 2.48 0.88 15.50
N ILE A 119 3.77 0.57 15.33
CA ILE A 119 4.76 1.49 14.78
C ILE A 119 4.63 1.65 13.26
N TYR A 120 3.99 0.70 12.57
CA TYR A 120 3.83 0.76 11.14
C TYR A 120 2.73 1.76 10.74
N PRO A 121 2.94 2.55 9.67
CA PRO A 121 2.05 3.64 9.31
C PRO A 121 0.67 3.16 8.83
N ASN A 122 0.55 1.90 8.43
CA ASN A 122 -0.69 1.26 7.99
C ASN A 122 -1.37 0.40 9.05
N VAL A 123 -0.98 0.53 10.32
CA VAL A 123 -1.58 -0.18 11.45
C VAL A 123 -2.13 0.83 12.46
N MET A 124 -3.44 0.75 12.72
CA MET A 124 -4.10 1.51 13.77
C MET A 124 -4.47 0.57 14.92
N VAL A 125 -4.11 0.93 16.15
CA VAL A 125 -4.51 0.18 17.35
C VAL A 125 -5.49 1.02 18.17
N ILE A 126 -6.68 0.46 18.44
CA ILE A 126 -7.73 1.12 19.21
C ILE A 126 -7.83 0.44 20.57
N ARG A 127 -7.40 1.13 21.63
CA ARG A 127 -7.39 0.65 23.02
C ARG A 127 -8.44 1.33 23.89
N ASP A 128 -9.71 1.22 23.49
CA ASP A 128 -10.82 1.88 24.19
C ASP A 128 -11.97 0.91 24.48
N LYS A 129 -12.71 1.14 25.57
CA LYS A 129 -13.92 0.37 25.91
C LYS A 129 -15.04 0.65 24.91
N ASP A 130 -15.20 1.92 24.51
CA ASP A 130 -16.10 2.36 23.45
C ASP A 130 -15.36 2.46 22.12
N THR A 131 -15.08 1.28 21.54
CA THR A 131 -14.48 1.19 20.21
C THR A 131 -15.31 1.90 19.13
N LEU A 132 -16.63 2.07 19.31
CA LEU A 132 -17.48 2.67 18.27
C LEU A 132 -17.27 4.17 18.12
N SER A 133 -16.84 4.87 19.18
CA SER A 133 -16.46 6.29 19.12
C SER A 133 -15.33 6.58 18.12
N TYR A 134 -14.52 5.57 17.77
CA TYR A 134 -13.40 5.68 16.85
C TYR A 134 -13.78 5.49 15.37
N VAL A 135 -15.02 5.09 15.05
CA VAL A 135 -15.40 4.82 13.66
C VAL A 135 -15.30 6.07 12.79
N ASP A 136 -15.79 7.22 13.25
CA ASP A 136 -15.72 8.47 12.48
C ASP A 136 -14.26 8.95 12.27
N PRO A 137 -13.39 8.97 13.30
CA PRO A 137 -11.96 9.21 13.12
C PRO A 137 -11.30 8.29 12.08
N VAL A 138 -11.58 6.98 12.14
CA VAL A 138 -11.05 5.99 11.19
C VAL A 138 -11.49 6.30 9.77
N ILE A 139 -12.78 6.57 9.54
CA ILE A 139 -13.31 6.91 8.22
C ILE A 139 -12.64 8.17 7.67
N LYS A 140 -12.44 9.17 8.52
CA LYS A 140 -11.76 10.42 8.16
C LYS A 140 -10.32 10.17 7.76
N GLU A 141 -9.58 9.38 8.53
CA GLU A 141 -8.19 9.03 8.25
C GLU A 141 -8.05 8.25 6.95
N LEU A 142 -8.82 7.17 6.77
CA LEU A 142 -8.84 6.38 5.54
C LEU A 142 -9.17 7.25 4.32
N THR A 143 -10.15 8.15 4.45
CA THR A 143 -10.50 9.09 3.37
C THR A 143 -9.36 10.06 3.06
N GLY A 144 -8.65 10.55 4.08
CA GLY A 144 -7.49 11.43 3.93
C GLY A 144 -6.31 10.75 3.24
N ILE A 145 -6.05 9.48 3.59
CA ILE A 145 -5.00 8.67 2.94
C ILE A 145 -5.33 8.46 1.45
N GLU A 146 -6.59 8.20 1.10
CA GLU A 146 -6.95 7.94 -0.30
C GLU A 146 -6.75 9.13 -1.24
N ILE A 147 -6.67 10.35 -0.73
CA ILE A 147 -6.38 11.56 -1.53
C ILE A 147 -4.89 11.91 -1.57
N ALA A 148 -4.01 11.02 -1.08
CA ALA A 148 -2.57 11.21 -1.05
C ALA A 148 -1.98 11.56 -2.43
N THR A 149 -0.94 12.41 -2.40
CA THR A 149 -0.12 12.74 -3.56
C THR A 149 1.10 11.80 -3.60
N PRO A 150 1.87 11.73 -4.70
CA PRO A 150 3.12 10.98 -4.73
C PRO A 150 4.06 11.33 -3.57
N LYS A 151 4.10 12.61 -3.17
CA LYS A 151 4.86 13.06 -1.99
C LYS A 151 4.37 12.41 -0.69
N HIS A 152 3.06 12.43 -0.42
CA HIS A 152 2.51 11.80 0.79
C HIS A 152 2.75 10.28 0.80
N VAL A 153 2.71 9.62 -0.37
CA VAL A 153 3.04 8.19 -0.47
C VAL A 153 4.52 7.94 -0.17
N ALA A 154 5.43 8.82 -0.61
CA ALA A 154 6.85 8.73 -0.25
C ALA A 154 7.06 8.85 1.27
N GLU A 155 6.37 9.79 1.92
CA GLU A 155 6.38 9.94 3.39
C GLU A 155 5.88 8.66 4.08
N TYR A 156 4.82 8.04 3.55
CA TYR A 156 4.28 6.78 4.08
C TYR A 156 5.28 5.61 3.97
N VAL A 157 6.00 5.51 2.85
CA VAL A 157 7.08 4.52 2.67
C VAL A 157 8.25 4.82 3.60
N ASN A 158 8.61 6.08 3.80
CA ASN A 158 9.65 6.49 4.74
C ASN A 158 9.31 6.14 6.20
N MET A 159 8.07 6.40 6.64
CA MET A 159 7.59 5.99 7.96
C MET A 159 7.68 4.47 8.14
N PHE A 160 7.35 3.70 7.09
CA PHE A 160 7.46 2.24 7.14
C PHE A 160 8.92 1.79 7.27
N ALA A 161 9.83 2.36 6.49
CA ALA A 161 11.26 2.07 6.60
C ALA A 161 11.81 2.43 7.99
N ALA A 162 11.41 3.58 8.55
CA ALA A 162 11.79 4.00 9.91
C ALA A 162 11.26 3.06 11.01
N ALA A 163 10.12 2.42 10.77
CA ALA A 163 9.53 1.42 11.68
C ALA A 163 10.10 0.01 11.48
N SER A 164 10.95 -0.20 10.47
CA SER A 164 11.57 -1.50 10.20
C SER A 164 12.96 -1.59 10.84
N ASP A 165 13.43 -2.82 11.06
CA ASP A 165 14.77 -3.08 11.56
C ASP A 165 15.83 -2.44 10.63
N ASP A 166 16.93 -1.97 11.23
CA ASP A 166 18.05 -1.32 10.53
C ASP A 166 17.67 -0.12 9.64
N LEU A 167 16.48 0.46 9.85
CA LEU A 167 15.91 1.53 9.03
C LEU A 167 15.75 1.14 7.55
N GLU A 168 15.56 -0.16 7.28
CA GLU A 168 15.41 -0.71 5.94
C GLU A 168 14.21 -1.68 5.86
N ALA A 169 13.38 -1.47 4.84
CA ALA A 169 12.24 -2.30 4.56
C ALA A 169 12.33 -2.91 3.15
N ASN A 170 12.27 -4.24 3.09
CA ASN A 170 12.36 -4.99 1.86
C ASN A 170 10.99 -5.48 1.38
N GLY A 171 10.74 -5.38 0.07
CA GLY A 171 9.52 -5.90 -0.56
C GLY A 171 8.25 -5.08 -0.31
N ILE A 172 8.38 -3.77 -0.11
CA ILE A 172 7.22 -2.88 0.00
C ILE A 172 6.55 -2.77 -1.38
N SER A 173 5.22 -2.76 -1.41
CA SER A 173 4.45 -2.46 -2.62
C SER A 173 3.41 -1.37 -2.38
N VAL A 174 3.25 -0.47 -3.35
CA VAL A 174 2.21 0.55 -3.36
C VAL A 174 1.56 0.63 -4.74
N THR A 175 0.27 0.92 -4.76
CA THR A 175 -0.51 1.16 -5.97
C THR A 175 -1.22 2.49 -5.87
N MET A 176 -0.93 3.37 -6.82
CA MET A 176 -1.60 4.65 -6.99
C MET A 176 -2.48 4.63 -8.25
N TYR A 177 -3.46 5.52 -8.30
CA TYR A 177 -4.40 5.70 -9.39
C TYR A 177 -4.45 7.18 -9.78
N ASP A 178 -4.71 7.45 -11.06
CA ASP A 178 -5.01 8.78 -11.56
C ASP A 178 -6.15 8.73 -12.58
N ASP A 179 -6.92 9.82 -12.69
CA ASP A 179 -8.03 9.92 -13.63
C ASP A 179 -7.58 10.21 -15.08
N GLY A 180 -6.26 10.25 -15.32
CA GLY A 180 -5.64 10.50 -16.62
C GLY A 180 -5.34 11.98 -16.89
N ASN A 181 -5.70 12.87 -15.96
CA ASN A 181 -5.43 14.30 -16.05
C ASN A 181 -4.10 14.70 -15.41
N PHE A 182 -3.53 13.84 -14.56
CA PHE A 182 -2.24 14.06 -13.90
C PHE A 182 -2.14 15.42 -13.18
N LYS A 183 -3.22 15.87 -12.54
CA LYS A 183 -3.32 17.22 -11.92
C LYS A 183 -2.30 17.50 -10.83
N LYS A 184 -1.64 16.47 -10.30
CA LYS A 184 -0.60 16.59 -9.26
C LYS A 184 0.80 16.45 -9.83
N ALA A 185 0.95 16.47 -11.15
CA ALA A 185 2.25 16.48 -11.81
C ALA A 185 2.96 17.80 -11.50
N ASP A 186 4.25 17.70 -11.18
CA ASP A 186 5.10 18.81 -10.76
C ASP A 186 6.40 18.69 -11.54
N MET A 187 6.47 19.46 -12.63
CA MET A 187 7.59 19.41 -13.58
C MET A 187 8.91 19.88 -12.96
N SER A 188 8.89 20.54 -11.80
CA SER A 188 10.10 20.96 -11.09
C SER A 188 10.98 19.78 -10.66
N VAL A 189 10.45 18.55 -10.65
CA VAL A 189 11.24 17.34 -10.39
C VAL A 189 12.42 17.18 -11.35
N PHE A 190 12.32 17.68 -12.58
CA PHE A 190 13.43 17.64 -13.54
C PHE A 190 14.53 18.66 -13.26
N GLU A 191 14.28 19.61 -12.36
CA GLU A 191 15.26 20.60 -11.89
C GLU A 191 15.90 20.20 -10.56
N TYR A 192 15.54 19.04 -9.99
CA TYR A 192 16.19 18.53 -8.79
C TYR A 192 17.61 18.07 -9.12
N GLU A 193 18.59 18.95 -8.89
CA GLU A 193 19.98 18.80 -9.33
C GLU A 193 20.63 17.43 -9.02
N PRO A 194 20.42 16.81 -7.84
CA PRO A 194 21.00 15.49 -7.54
C PRO A 194 20.57 14.39 -8.54
N GLU A 195 19.32 14.42 -9.01
CA GLU A 195 18.74 13.38 -9.88
C GLU A 195 18.48 13.86 -11.32
N LYS A 196 18.69 15.14 -11.61
CA LYS A 196 18.37 15.77 -12.90
C LYS A 196 18.97 15.03 -14.10
N LYS A 197 20.25 14.67 -14.02
CA LYS A 197 20.92 13.91 -15.11
C LYS A 197 20.32 12.51 -15.24
N TYR A 198 20.08 11.85 -14.10
CA TYR A 198 19.52 10.51 -14.03
C TYR A 198 18.10 10.44 -14.62
N TYR A 199 17.20 11.32 -14.18
CA TYR A 199 15.83 11.38 -14.68
C TYR A 199 15.73 11.75 -16.16
N ASN A 200 16.57 12.67 -16.64
CA ASN A 200 16.59 13.02 -18.06
C ASN A 200 17.07 11.86 -18.93
N LEU A 201 18.08 11.10 -18.49
CA LEU A 201 18.56 9.92 -19.20
C LEU A 201 17.45 8.86 -19.33
N ILE A 202 16.82 8.50 -18.21
CA ILE A 202 15.72 7.52 -18.19
C ILE A 202 14.58 7.97 -19.09
N LYS A 203 14.12 9.22 -18.93
CA LYS A 203 13.03 9.81 -19.74
C LYS A 203 13.34 9.68 -21.23
N ASN A 204 14.53 10.11 -21.64
CA ASN A 204 14.90 10.12 -23.06
C ASN A 204 14.98 8.70 -23.62
N ASN A 205 15.59 7.77 -22.87
CA ASN A 205 15.72 6.37 -23.27
C ASN A 205 14.35 5.70 -23.42
N LEU A 206 13.48 5.81 -22.42
CA LEU A 206 12.14 5.22 -22.44
C LEU A 206 11.28 5.80 -23.58
N LEU A 207 11.19 7.13 -23.70
CA LEU A 207 10.34 7.74 -24.73
C LEU A 207 10.87 7.46 -26.14
N THR A 208 12.19 7.38 -26.32
CA THR A 208 12.79 6.96 -27.59
C THR A 208 12.45 5.51 -27.89
N LYS A 209 12.57 4.61 -26.90
CA LYS A 209 12.17 3.20 -27.04
C LYS A 209 10.71 3.07 -27.49
N ILE A 210 9.78 3.77 -26.83
CA ILE A 210 8.36 3.73 -27.20
C ILE A 210 8.15 4.23 -28.63
N ARG A 211 8.73 5.38 -29.01
CA ARG A 211 8.62 5.91 -30.38
C ARG A 211 9.21 4.97 -31.42
N ASN A 212 10.31 4.30 -31.11
CA ASN A 212 10.94 3.33 -32.00
C ASN A 212 10.04 2.11 -32.20
N GLU A 213 9.45 1.57 -31.13
CA GLU A 213 8.46 0.48 -31.23
C GLU A 213 7.25 0.89 -32.09
N LEU A 214 6.70 2.10 -31.89
CA LEU A 214 5.59 2.65 -32.69
C LEU A 214 5.96 2.92 -34.16
N ARG A 215 7.25 3.01 -34.50
CA ARG A 215 7.75 3.21 -35.87
C ARG A 215 8.24 1.92 -36.52
N GLY A 216 8.22 0.80 -35.79
CA GLY A 216 8.81 -0.46 -36.23
C GLY A 216 10.34 -0.48 -36.28
N ILE A 217 11.00 0.45 -35.58
CA ILE A 217 12.45 0.44 -35.37
C ILE A 217 12.74 -0.45 -34.16
N ASN A 218 12.54 -1.75 -34.33
CA ASN A 218 12.76 -2.77 -33.31
C ASN A 218 13.34 -4.04 -33.94
N GLU A 219 13.75 -5.00 -33.10
CA GLU A 219 14.36 -6.27 -33.51
C GLU A 219 13.50 -7.10 -34.48
N TYR A 220 12.19 -6.86 -34.51
CA TYR A 220 11.25 -7.55 -35.40
C TYR A 220 10.88 -6.74 -36.65
N SER A 221 11.40 -5.52 -36.78
CA SER A 221 11.07 -4.59 -37.87
C SER A 221 9.56 -4.41 -38.08
N ARG A 222 8.77 -4.43 -36.99
CA ARG A 222 7.29 -4.37 -37.05
C ARG A 222 6.74 -3.20 -36.24
N VAL A 223 5.72 -2.54 -36.77
CA VAL A 223 5.02 -1.46 -36.07
C VAL A 223 4.20 -2.03 -34.92
N GLU A 224 4.43 -1.52 -33.70
CA GLU A 224 3.68 -1.91 -32.51
C GLU A 224 2.47 -0.98 -32.28
N GLY A 225 1.38 -1.54 -31.78
CA GLY A 225 0.20 -0.78 -31.37
C GLY A 225 0.30 -0.22 -29.94
N VAL A 226 -0.67 0.61 -29.54
CA VAL A 226 -0.77 1.14 -28.17
C VAL A 226 -0.94 0.03 -27.12
N ASP A 227 -1.42 -1.14 -27.53
CA ASP A 227 -1.57 -2.32 -26.71
C ASP A 227 -0.30 -3.19 -26.69
N SER A 228 0.85 -2.72 -27.20
CA SER A 228 2.08 -3.50 -27.10
C SER A 228 2.49 -3.80 -25.65
N ARG A 229 3.19 -4.93 -25.47
CA ARG A 229 3.89 -5.29 -24.22
C ARG A 229 5.36 -4.87 -24.23
N ARG A 230 5.80 -4.19 -25.31
CA ARG A 230 7.21 -3.86 -25.55
C ARG A 230 7.60 -2.46 -25.06
N PHE A 231 6.67 -1.75 -24.43
CA PHE A 231 6.95 -0.48 -23.76
C PHE A 231 7.56 -0.77 -22.38
N ILE A 232 8.81 -1.25 -22.41
CA ILE A 232 9.59 -1.67 -21.26
C ILE A 232 10.93 -0.95 -21.24
N TYR A 233 11.35 -0.55 -20.04
CA TYR A 233 12.66 -0.02 -19.73
C TYR A 233 13.27 -0.82 -18.58
N THR A 234 14.55 -1.14 -18.69
CA THR A 234 15.31 -1.88 -17.68
C THR A 234 16.67 -1.23 -17.50
N ASP A 235 17.15 -1.17 -16.27
CA ASP A 235 18.45 -0.57 -15.94
C ASP A 235 19.05 -1.18 -14.67
N ASN A 236 20.37 -1.04 -14.49
CA ASN A 236 21.08 -1.54 -13.30
C ASN A 236 21.15 -0.51 -12.15
N SER A 237 20.47 0.63 -12.29
CA SER A 237 20.33 1.69 -11.29
C SER A 237 19.18 1.44 -10.30
N CYS A 238 18.90 2.43 -9.45
CA CYS A 238 17.86 2.38 -8.42
C CYS A 238 16.47 2.10 -9.01
N ILE A 239 16.08 2.82 -10.07
CA ILE A 239 14.86 2.53 -10.84
C ILE A 239 15.21 1.48 -11.91
N SER A 240 14.92 0.22 -11.61
CA SER A 240 15.44 -0.92 -12.37
C SER A 240 14.48 -1.44 -13.44
N LEU A 241 13.17 -1.22 -13.29
CA LEU A 241 12.16 -1.63 -14.27
C LEU A 241 11.06 -0.58 -14.40
N MET A 242 10.65 -0.32 -15.64
CA MET A 242 9.41 0.35 -15.97
C MET A 242 8.71 -0.44 -17.06
N HIS A 243 7.44 -0.77 -16.89
CA HIS A 243 6.65 -1.48 -17.88
C HIS A 243 5.28 -0.83 -18.00
N PHE A 244 4.92 -0.44 -19.23
CA PHE A 244 3.68 0.24 -19.54
C PHE A 244 2.81 -0.67 -20.39
N THR A 245 1.59 -0.92 -19.94
CA THR A 245 0.61 -1.70 -20.69
C THR A 245 -0.71 -0.97 -20.75
N PHE A 246 -1.33 -0.92 -21.92
CA PHE A 246 -2.64 -0.33 -22.10
C PHE A 246 -3.67 -1.42 -22.38
N ARG A 247 -4.61 -1.64 -21.47
CA ARG A 247 -5.67 -2.66 -21.58
C ARG A 247 -6.94 -2.19 -20.91
N LYS A 248 -8.09 -2.58 -21.48
CA LYS A 248 -9.42 -2.32 -20.89
C LYS A 248 -9.62 -0.87 -20.46
N GLN A 249 -9.16 0.08 -21.28
CA GLN A 249 -9.20 1.52 -20.95
C GLN A 249 -8.53 1.83 -19.60
N ILE A 250 -7.34 1.25 -19.36
CA ILE A 250 -6.45 1.62 -18.26
C ILE A 250 -5.02 1.59 -18.78
N LEU A 251 -4.27 2.68 -18.55
CA LEU A 251 -2.82 2.65 -18.65
C LEU A 251 -2.26 2.12 -17.32
N ASP A 252 -1.66 0.94 -17.36
CA ASP A 252 -1.05 0.30 -16.21
C ASP A 252 0.47 0.44 -16.30
N CYS A 253 1.02 1.22 -15.38
CA CYS A 253 2.43 1.52 -15.24
C CYS A 253 2.98 0.71 -14.06
N ASN A 254 3.86 -0.25 -14.33
CA ASN A 254 4.53 -1.04 -13.31
C ASN A 254 5.99 -0.59 -13.17
N PHE A 255 6.39 -0.29 -11.95
CA PHE A 255 7.71 0.20 -11.59
C PHE A 255 8.34 -0.71 -10.55
N VAL A 256 9.64 -0.95 -10.69
CA VAL A 256 10.47 -1.60 -9.66
C VAL A 256 11.63 -0.69 -9.33
N LEU A 257 11.76 -0.35 -8.05
CA LEU A 257 12.87 0.38 -7.51
C LEU A 257 13.70 -0.64 -6.72
N ARG A 258 14.87 -1.01 -7.22
CA ARG A 258 15.77 -1.96 -6.56
C ARG A 258 16.16 -1.46 -5.16
N SER A 259 16.47 -0.17 -5.07
CA SER A 259 16.90 0.50 -3.84
C SER A 259 16.38 1.93 -3.84
N SER A 260 15.98 2.46 -2.70
CA SER A 260 15.47 3.84 -2.58
C SER A 260 15.83 4.45 -1.23
N ASN A 261 16.51 5.61 -1.25
CA ASN A 261 16.64 6.45 -0.07
C ASN A 261 15.31 7.17 0.16
N THR A 262 14.55 6.66 1.13
CA THR A 262 13.19 7.11 1.41
C THR A 262 13.12 8.52 1.96
N LYS A 263 14.19 8.99 2.62
CA LYS A 263 14.26 10.29 3.29
C LYS A 263 14.51 11.43 2.31
N ASP A 264 15.48 11.25 1.41
CA ASP A 264 15.99 12.35 0.59
C ASP A 264 15.44 12.33 -0.84
N THR A 265 15.45 11.18 -1.50
CA THR A 265 15.22 11.08 -2.96
C THR A 265 13.82 10.59 -3.32
N LEU A 266 13.21 9.72 -2.50
CA LEU A 266 11.99 8.99 -2.89
C LEU A 266 10.82 9.90 -3.30
N LYS A 267 10.64 11.04 -2.65
CA LYS A 267 9.58 11.99 -3.02
C LYS A 267 9.74 12.51 -4.45
N TYR A 268 10.98 12.68 -4.91
CA TYR A 268 11.30 13.07 -6.27
C TYR A 268 11.16 11.87 -7.21
N ASP A 269 11.60 10.68 -6.79
CA ASP A 269 11.47 9.46 -7.60
C ASP A 269 10.01 9.17 -7.93
N LEU A 270 9.12 9.16 -6.93
CA LEU A 270 7.69 8.92 -7.15
C LEU A 270 7.04 10.01 -8.01
N GLN A 271 7.46 11.26 -7.84
CA GLN A 271 6.96 12.37 -8.66
C GLN A 271 7.43 12.25 -10.11
N PHE A 272 8.68 11.84 -10.32
CA PHE A 272 9.24 11.55 -11.63
C PHE A 272 8.49 10.41 -12.34
N LEU A 273 8.26 9.28 -11.66
CA LEU A 273 7.51 8.14 -12.21
C LEU A 273 6.07 8.52 -12.57
N TYR A 274 5.44 9.36 -11.76
CA TYR A 274 4.10 9.88 -12.01
C TYR A 274 4.05 10.76 -13.28
N ILE A 275 5.03 11.65 -13.46
CA ILE A 275 5.13 12.48 -14.67
C ILE A 275 5.52 11.63 -15.90
N LEU A 276 6.39 10.65 -15.73
CA LEU A 276 6.80 9.79 -16.82
C LEU A 276 5.59 9.01 -17.36
N SER A 277 4.70 8.56 -16.47
CA SER A 277 3.41 7.96 -16.85
C SER A 277 2.54 8.90 -17.69
N LYS A 278 2.49 10.20 -17.34
CA LYS A 278 1.82 11.24 -18.14
C LYS A 278 2.44 11.36 -19.55
N MET A 279 3.77 11.43 -19.64
CA MET A 279 4.49 11.55 -20.91
C MET A 279 4.30 10.32 -21.81
N VAL A 280 4.26 9.12 -21.22
CA VAL A 280 3.95 7.89 -21.95
C VAL A 280 2.53 7.94 -22.48
N LYS A 281 1.54 8.32 -21.66
CA LYS A 281 0.16 8.54 -22.11
C LYS A 281 0.08 9.49 -23.31
N GLU A 282 0.75 10.63 -23.24
CA GLU A 282 0.78 11.63 -24.31
C GLU A 282 1.46 11.08 -25.58
N THR A 283 2.55 10.34 -25.42
CA THR A 283 3.29 9.72 -26.54
C THR A 283 2.45 8.64 -27.24
N LEU A 284 1.67 7.88 -26.48
CA LEU A 284 0.74 6.88 -27.01
C LEU A 284 -0.57 7.50 -27.52
N GLN A 285 -0.78 8.81 -27.34
CA GLN A 285 -1.98 9.55 -27.75
C GLN A 285 -3.29 8.97 -27.18
N ILE A 286 -3.25 8.42 -25.96
CA ILE A 286 -4.43 7.86 -25.31
C ILE A 286 -5.17 8.96 -24.52
N ASN A 287 -6.45 9.18 -24.79
CA ASN A 287 -7.26 10.25 -24.18
C ASN A 287 -8.71 9.82 -23.95
N PRO A 288 -9.36 10.35 -22.89
CA PRO A 288 -8.93 10.41 -21.49
C PRO A 288 -9.21 9.08 -20.79
N ILE A 289 -8.24 8.57 -20.04
CA ILE A 289 -8.31 7.20 -19.52
C ILE A 289 -7.59 7.11 -18.17
N ALA A 290 -8.13 6.31 -17.24
CA ALA A 290 -7.54 6.08 -15.94
C ALA A 290 -6.13 5.48 -16.04
N CYS A 291 -5.26 5.89 -15.12
CA CYS A 291 -3.92 5.37 -14.97
C CYS A 291 -3.80 4.61 -13.64
N ARG A 292 -3.08 3.49 -13.65
CA ARG A 292 -2.70 2.73 -12.45
C ARG A 292 -1.18 2.68 -12.39
N LEU A 293 -0.60 3.14 -11.29
CA LEU A 293 0.84 3.13 -11.05
C LEU A 293 1.13 2.14 -9.92
N ARG A 294 1.77 1.03 -10.24
CA ARG A 294 2.25 0.03 -9.28
C ARG A 294 3.73 0.24 -9.07
N VAL A 295 4.15 0.43 -7.82
CA VAL A 295 5.54 0.66 -7.46
C VAL A 295 5.95 -0.39 -6.43
N ASN A 296 6.97 -1.16 -6.76
CA ASN A 296 7.55 -2.18 -5.88
C ASN A 296 8.94 -1.75 -5.47
N PHE A 297 9.22 -1.80 -4.18
CA PHE A 297 10.50 -1.46 -3.59
C PHE A 297 11.22 -2.75 -3.22
N GLY A 298 12.36 -3.01 -3.85
CA GLY A 298 13.27 -4.08 -3.46
C GLY A 298 13.80 -3.83 -2.05
N SER A 299 14.41 -2.66 -1.88
CA SER A 299 14.90 -2.09 -0.63
C SER A 299 14.49 -0.62 -0.51
N ALA A 300 13.81 -0.27 0.59
CA ALA A 300 13.49 1.09 0.96
C ALA A 300 14.20 1.40 2.29
N HIS A 301 15.21 2.27 2.26
CA HIS A 301 16.10 2.51 3.40
C HIS A 301 16.20 3.99 3.76
N ILE A 302 16.73 4.28 4.94
CA ILE A 302 17.07 5.62 5.40
C ILE A 302 18.58 5.69 5.60
N ILE A 303 19.24 6.59 4.86
CA ILE A 303 20.65 6.90 5.08
C ILE A 303 20.74 7.95 6.19
N ILE A 304 21.53 7.67 7.23
CA ILE A 304 21.76 8.56 8.38
C ILE A 304 22.88 9.54 8.06
#